data_AF-A0A5X1Z3T6-F1
#
_entry.id   AF-A0A5X1Z3T6-F1
#
_cell.length_a   1.000
_cell.length_b   1.000
_cell.length_c   1.000
_cell.angle_alpha   90.00
_cell.angle_beta   90.00
_cell.angle_gamma   90.00
#
_symmetry.space_group_name_H-M   'P 1'
#
loop_
_entity.id
_entity.type
_entity.pdbx_description
1 polymer ?
#
loop_
_entity_poly.entity_id
_entity_poly.type
_entity_poly.pdbx_seq_one_letter_code
_entity_poly.pdbx_strand_id
1 'polypeptide(L)'
;YARFLDAVNFQNGNQEADPEQESVSRWVIEQCSDLTAVSATFVLATPTETDGCVFPGRIMLANTCTWIYRSDECGYTGPAVADEFDNPTADPAKDACSRCARGCALRNNTGNFGGFLSINKLSQ
;
A
#
# COMPACT_ATOMS: atom_id res chain seq x y z
N TYR A 1 -4.12 -21.09 32.90
CA TYR A 1 -2.91 -20.64 32.17
C TYR A 1 -2.20 -21.79 31.44
N ALA A 2 -2.46 -23.07 31.75
CA ALA A 2 -1.88 -24.22 31.03
C ALA A 2 -2.86 -24.95 30.09
N ARG A 3 -4.08 -24.45 29.93
CA ARG A 3 -5.11 -25.09 29.10
C ARG A 3 -4.57 -25.26 27.68
N PHE A 4 -4.60 -26.49 27.16
CA PHE A 4 -4.10 -26.92 25.84
C PHE A 4 -2.60 -27.13 25.65
N LEU A 5 -1.75 -26.81 26.64
CA LEU A 5 -0.30 -27.06 26.52
C LEU A 5 0.04 -28.55 26.72
N ASP A 6 1.04 -29.05 26.01
CA ASP A 6 1.41 -30.47 26.06
C ASP A 6 1.70 -30.97 27.49
N ALA A 7 1.12 -32.12 27.84
CA ALA A 7 1.26 -32.74 29.16
C ALA A 7 2.72 -33.06 29.52
N VAL A 8 3.58 -33.34 28.54
CA VAL A 8 5.00 -33.68 28.76
C VAL A 8 5.82 -32.51 29.33
N ASN A 9 5.35 -31.28 29.18
CA ASN A 9 6.03 -30.09 29.67
C ASN A 9 5.75 -29.81 31.17
N PHE A 10 4.92 -30.61 31.84
CA PHE A 10 4.51 -30.41 33.23
C PHE A 10 4.79 -31.66 34.10
N GLN A 11 5.34 -31.47 35.31
CA GLN A 11 5.72 -32.58 36.21
C GLN A 11 4.57 -33.53 36.58
N ASN A 12 3.32 -33.04 36.64
CA ASN A 12 2.13 -33.85 36.94
C ASN A 12 1.25 -34.10 35.70
N GLY A 13 1.78 -33.83 34.50
CA GLY A 13 0.99 -33.81 33.27
C GLY A 13 0.06 -32.59 33.17
N ASN A 14 -0.71 -32.55 32.09
CA ASN A 14 -1.79 -31.60 31.89
C ASN A 14 -3.03 -32.34 31.36
N GLN A 15 -4.09 -32.42 32.17
CA GLN A 15 -5.34 -33.09 31.78
C GLN A 15 -6.14 -32.30 30.74
N GLU A 16 -5.86 -31.01 30.61
CA GLU A 16 -6.46 -30.14 29.61
C GLU A 16 -5.56 -29.99 28.37
N ALA A 17 -4.54 -30.84 28.21
CA ALA A 17 -3.72 -30.88 26.99
C ALA A 17 -4.60 -31.34 25.82
N ASP A 18 -4.54 -30.60 24.73
CA ASP A 18 -5.30 -30.89 23.52
C ASP A 18 -4.35 -30.79 22.31
N PRO A 19 -3.96 -31.92 21.69
CA PRO A 19 -3.05 -31.92 20.56
C PRO A 19 -3.65 -31.27 19.29
N GLU A 20 -4.95 -30.96 19.27
CA GLU A 20 -5.60 -30.24 18.16
C GLU A 20 -5.55 -28.71 18.34
N GLN A 21 -5.14 -28.21 19.50
CA GLN A 21 -5.08 -26.78 19.81
C GLN A 21 -3.64 -26.29 19.80
N GLU A 22 -3.23 -25.63 18.71
CA GLU A 22 -1.92 -25.00 18.57
C GLU A 22 -2.00 -23.50 18.24
N SER A 23 -0.96 -22.76 18.60
CA SER A 23 -0.74 -21.39 18.15
C SER A 23 0.44 -21.36 17.17
N VAL A 24 0.14 -21.14 15.90
CA VAL A 24 1.17 -21.09 14.84
C VAL A 24 1.64 -19.65 14.65
N SER A 25 2.90 -19.38 14.97
CA SER A 25 3.55 -18.10 14.62
C SER A 25 4.45 -18.26 13.39
N ARG A 26 4.30 -17.36 12.42
CA ARG A 26 5.13 -17.31 11.21
C ARG A 26 6.03 -16.09 11.25
N TRP A 27 7.29 -16.29 10.90
CA TRP A 27 8.32 -15.25 10.89
C TRP A 27 9.13 -15.34 9.60
N VAL A 28 9.67 -14.20 9.16
CA VAL A 28 10.63 -14.12 8.06
C VAL A 28 11.97 -13.67 8.65
N ILE A 29 13.07 -14.23 8.14
CA ILE A 29 14.41 -13.77 8.51
C ILE A 29 14.62 -12.39 7.88
N GLU A 30 14.72 -11.36 8.71
CA GLU A 30 14.93 -9.98 8.26
C GLU A 30 16.43 -9.70 8.06
N GLN A 31 17.23 -10.02 9.07
CA GLN A 31 18.66 -9.70 9.06
C GLN A 31 19.48 -10.72 9.85
N CYS A 32 20.69 -11.02 9.39
CA CYS A 32 21.71 -11.69 10.21
C CYS A 32 22.36 -10.64 11.12
N SER A 33 22.17 -10.72 12.43
CA SER A 33 22.77 -9.76 13.37
C SER A 33 24.25 -10.10 13.62
N ASP A 34 24.54 -11.38 13.79
CA ASP A 34 25.87 -11.86 14.16
C ASP A 34 26.17 -13.18 13.46
N LEU A 35 27.39 -13.30 12.96
CA LEU A 35 27.88 -14.52 12.34
C LEU A 35 29.29 -14.81 12.87
N THR A 36 29.43 -15.94 13.55
CA THR A 36 30.71 -16.48 14.00
C THR A 36 31.01 -17.78 13.28
N ALA A 37 32.22 -18.32 13.46
CA ALA A 37 32.60 -19.62 12.90
C ALA A 37 31.78 -20.81 13.46
N VAL A 38 31.01 -20.59 14.54
CA VAL A 38 30.28 -21.65 15.25
C VAL A 38 28.79 -21.36 15.44
N SER A 39 28.34 -20.12 15.24
CA SER A 39 26.94 -19.72 15.44
C SER A 39 26.52 -18.58 14.52
N ALA A 40 25.25 -18.54 14.16
CA ALA A 40 24.60 -17.44 13.46
C ALA A 40 23.38 -16.99 14.24
N THR A 41 23.21 -15.68 14.39
CA THR A 41 22.06 -15.05 15.05
C THR A 41 21.27 -14.24 14.03
N PHE A 42 19.95 -14.40 14.03
CA PHE A 42 19.05 -13.76 13.08
C PHE A 42 17.98 -12.94 13.81
N VAL A 43 17.68 -11.77 13.25
CA VAL A 43 16.51 -10.96 13.56
C VAL A 43 15.34 -11.48 12.72
N LEU A 44 14.22 -11.74 13.39
CA LEU A 44 13.00 -12.25 12.79
C LEU A 44 11.96 -11.13 12.76
N ALA A 45 11.32 -10.93 11.60
CA ALA A 45 10.22 -9.99 11.43
C ALA A 45 8.90 -10.74 11.21
N THR A 46 7.78 -10.13 11.62
CA THR A 46 6.47 -10.66 11.21
C THR A 46 6.27 -10.39 9.72
N PRO A 47 5.58 -11.25 8.95
CA PRO A 47 5.31 -11.01 7.53
C PRO A 47 4.53 -9.71 7.25
N THR A 48 3.85 -9.18 8.25
CA THR A 48 3.09 -7.92 8.23
C THR A 48 3.90 -6.71 8.69
N GLU A 49 5.14 -6.91 9.14
CA GLU A 49 6.03 -5.84 9.58
C GLU A 49 6.53 -5.07 8.36
N THR A 50 5.96 -3.88 8.15
CA THR A 50 6.35 -2.95 7.09
C THR A 50 7.28 -1.87 7.62
N ASP A 51 8.08 -2.16 8.66
CA ASP A 51 9.03 -1.18 9.17
C ASP A 51 10.15 -0.99 8.13
N GLY A 52 10.42 0.25 7.74
CA GLY A 52 11.31 0.57 6.60
C GLY A 52 10.69 0.46 5.21
N CYS A 53 9.40 0.17 5.05
CA CYS A 53 8.73 0.33 3.75
C CYS A 53 8.74 1.80 3.33
N VAL A 54 9.58 2.14 2.37
CA VAL A 54 9.58 3.45 1.71
C VAL A 54 8.30 3.51 0.88
N PHE A 55 7.30 4.26 1.35
CA PHE A 55 6.17 4.64 0.52
C PHE A 55 6.72 5.19 -0.80
N PRO A 56 6.11 4.86 -1.95
CA PRO A 56 6.59 5.33 -3.24
C PRO A 56 6.87 6.84 -3.13
N GLY A 57 8.00 7.30 -3.68
CA GLY A 57 8.50 8.69 -3.60
C GLY A 57 7.61 9.72 -4.31
N ARG A 58 6.31 9.46 -4.34
CA ARG A 58 5.25 10.15 -5.02
C ARG A 58 4.10 10.31 -4.04
N ILE A 59 3.70 11.55 -3.82
CA ILE A 59 2.63 11.90 -2.87
C ILE A 59 1.34 11.19 -3.29
N MET A 60 0.81 10.34 -2.40
CA MET A 60 -0.43 9.62 -2.63
C MET A 60 -1.63 10.50 -2.27
N LEU A 61 -2.02 11.38 -3.20
CA LEU A 61 -3.24 12.17 -3.04
C LEU A 61 -4.46 11.37 -3.51
N ALA A 62 -5.49 11.34 -2.67
CA ALA A 62 -6.74 10.67 -3.00
C ALA A 62 -7.51 11.45 -4.06
N ASN A 63 -7.91 10.75 -5.12
CA ASN A 63 -8.74 11.29 -6.21
C ASN A 63 -8.12 12.49 -6.96
N THR A 64 -6.86 12.85 -6.68
CA THR A 64 -6.17 13.99 -7.31
C THR A 64 -4.95 13.50 -8.08
N CYS A 65 -4.90 13.85 -9.37
CA CYS A 65 -3.79 13.59 -10.27
C CYS A 65 -2.60 14.49 -9.92
N THR A 66 -1.40 13.90 -9.87
CA THR A 66 -0.15 14.63 -9.61
C THR A 66 0.61 15.03 -10.87
N TRP A 67 0.18 14.56 -12.05
CA TRP A 67 0.81 14.91 -13.31
C TRP A 67 0.68 16.41 -13.62
N ILE A 68 1.72 16.95 -14.25
CA ILE A 68 1.65 18.27 -14.86
C ILE A 68 0.74 18.17 -16.09
N TYR A 69 -0.22 19.09 -16.23
CA TYR A 69 -1.17 19.04 -17.35
C TYR A 69 -0.43 19.11 -18.69
N ARG A 70 -0.72 18.16 -19.60
CA ARG A 70 -0.06 18.00 -20.91
C ARG A 70 1.45 17.66 -20.84
N SER A 71 1.97 17.20 -19.69
CA SER A 71 3.31 16.60 -19.64
C SER A 71 3.35 15.23 -20.30
N ASP A 72 4.56 14.70 -20.52
CA ASP A 72 4.77 13.34 -21.03
C ASP A 72 4.09 12.27 -20.16
N GLU A 73 3.97 12.51 -18.85
CA GLU A 73 3.32 11.57 -17.93
C GLU A 73 1.79 11.69 -17.99
N CYS A 74 1.26 12.89 -18.25
CA CYS A 74 -0.16 13.10 -18.49
C CYS A 74 -0.59 12.50 -19.83
N GLY A 75 0.23 12.63 -20.88
CA GLY A 75 -0.01 12.10 -22.21
C GLY A 75 -1.14 12.78 -22.99
N TYR A 76 -1.82 13.78 -22.42
CA TYR A 76 -2.91 14.49 -23.09
C TYR A 76 -2.37 15.53 -24.09
N THR A 77 -2.53 15.27 -25.38
CA THR A 77 -2.12 16.16 -26.48
C THR A 77 -3.32 16.71 -27.28
N GLY A 78 -4.55 16.49 -26.80
CA GLY A 78 -5.78 16.87 -27.48
C GLY A 78 -6.12 18.38 -27.42
N PRO A 79 -7.26 18.78 -28.02
CA PRO A 79 -7.73 20.16 -28.03
C PRO A 79 -8.15 20.66 -26.62
N ALA A 80 -8.51 21.94 -26.52
CA ALA A 80 -9.13 22.49 -25.30
C ALA A 80 -10.47 21.80 -25.03
N VAL A 81 -10.73 21.41 -23.77
CA VAL A 81 -11.95 20.69 -23.39
C VAL A 81 -12.69 21.38 -22.26
N ALA A 82 -11.99 21.71 -21.17
CA ALA A 82 -12.63 22.25 -19.97
C ALA A 82 -11.69 23.13 -19.15
N ASP A 83 -12.26 24.04 -18.36
CA ASP A 83 -11.52 24.83 -17.37
C ASP A 83 -11.19 24.02 -16.09
N GLU A 84 -10.57 24.69 -15.11
CA GLU A 84 -10.15 24.08 -13.84
C GLU A 84 -11.31 23.51 -13.00
N PHE A 85 -12.55 23.94 -13.27
CA PHE A 85 -13.76 23.49 -12.58
C PHE A 85 -14.54 22.43 -13.41
N ASP A 86 -13.95 21.98 -14.52
CA ASP A 86 -14.56 21.12 -15.53
C ASP A 86 -15.77 21.74 -16.25
N ASN A 87 -15.82 23.07 -16.40
CA ASN A 87 -16.77 23.71 -17.31
C ASN A 87 -16.24 23.61 -18.74
N PRO A 88 -17.07 23.24 -19.73
CA PRO A 88 -16.62 23.08 -21.10
C PRO A 88 -16.12 24.40 -21.68
N THR A 89 -14.92 24.37 -22.27
CA THR A 89 -14.32 25.54 -22.93
C THR A 89 -13.60 25.12 -24.21
N ALA A 90 -13.77 25.90 -25.27
CA ALA A 90 -13.02 25.76 -26.51
C ALA A 90 -11.80 26.70 -26.57
N ASP A 91 -11.67 27.62 -25.60
CA ASP A 91 -10.58 28.59 -25.53
C ASP A 91 -9.33 27.96 -24.90
N PRO A 92 -8.21 27.81 -25.63
CA PRO A 92 -6.98 27.23 -25.11
C PRO A 92 -6.38 27.99 -23.93
N ALA A 93 -6.64 29.31 -23.81
CA ALA A 93 -6.13 30.11 -22.71
C ALA A 93 -6.85 29.81 -21.38
N LYS A 94 -8.06 29.24 -21.46
CA LYS A 94 -8.88 28.88 -20.30
C LYS A 94 -8.92 27.37 -20.04
N ASP A 95 -8.33 26.57 -20.92
CA ASP A 95 -8.26 25.13 -20.77
C ASP A 95 -7.28 24.76 -19.66
N ALA A 96 -7.83 24.28 -18.55
CA ALA A 96 -7.07 23.89 -17.38
C ALA A 96 -7.55 22.52 -16.88
N CYS A 97 -6.64 21.73 -16.36
CA CYS A 97 -6.99 20.43 -15.80
C CYS A 97 -7.48 20.59 -14.37
N SER A 98 -8.68 20.09 -14.07
CA SER A 98 -9.23 20.00 -12.71
C SER A 98 -8.46 19.02 -11.80
N ARG A 99 -7.53 18.24 -12.36
CA ARG A 99 -6.76 17.17 -11.70
C ARG A 99 -7.61 16.04 -11.11
N CYS A 100 -8.92 16.08 -11.26
CA CYS A 100 -9.82 15.01 -10.85
C CYS A 100 -9.92 13.93 -11.94
N ALA A 101 -10.29 12.71 -11.56
CA ALA A 101 -10.55 11.62 -12.53
C ALA A 101 -11.60 12.01 -13.58
N ARG A 102 -12.59 12.85 -13.20
CA ARG A 102 -13.58 13.43 -14.10
C ARG A 102 -12.93 14.28 -15.21
N GLY A 103 -11.94 15.09 -14.88
CA GLY A 103 -11.22 15.92 -15.86
C GLY A 103 -10.47 15.09 -16.90
N CYS A 104 -9.93 13.93 -16.50
CA CYS A 104 -9.36 12.95 -17.42
C CYS A 104 -10.43 12.25 -18.26
N ALA A 105 -11.59 11.93 -17.69
CA ALA A 105 -12.71 11.32 -18.43
C ALA A 105 -13.26 12.24 -19.53
N LEU A 106 -13.40 13.54 -19.25
CA LEU A 106 -13.80 14.54 -20.25
C LEU A 106 -12.82 14.61 -21.43
N ARG A 107 -11.54 14.32 -21.16
CA ARG A 107 -10.44 14.34 -22.13
C ARG A 107 -10.14 12.96 -22.75
N ASN A 108 -10.99 11.96 -22.47
CA ASN A 108 -10.79 10.57 -22.86
C ASN A 108 -9.38 10.02 -22.51
N ASN A 109 -8.83 10.48 -21.38
CA ASN A 109 -7.47 10.21 -20.92
C ASN A 109 -7.44 9.53 -19.54
N THR A 110 -8.49 8.75 -19.22
CA THR A 110 -8.62 8.08 -17.92
C THR A 110 -7.52 7.04 -17.69
N GLY A 111 -7.00 6.42 -18.76
CA GLY A 111 -5.92 5.43 -18.66
C GLY A 111 -4.59 5.98 -18.12
N ASN A 112 -4.34 7.28 -18.30
CA ASN A 112 -3.11 7.95 -17.84
C ASN A 112 -3.31 8.73 -16.53
N PHE A 113 -4.41 8.47 -15.79
CA PHE A 113 -4.67 9.17 -14.53
C PHE A 113 -3.62 8.82 -13.47
N GLY A 114 -2.90 9.84 -12.98
CA GLY A 114 -1.79 9.71 -12.03
C GLY A 114 -2.18 9.88 -10.56
N GLY A 115 -3.45 9.64 -10.21
CA GLY A 115 -3.95 9.72 -8.83
C GLY A 115 -4.37 8.37 -8.29
N PHE A 116 -4.44 8.24 -6.96
CA PHE A 116 -4.83 7.01 -6.30
C PHE A 116 -6.33 7.06 -5.98
N LEU A 117 -7.13 6.31 -6.75
CA LEU A 117 -8.56 6.19 -6.51
C LEU A 117 -8.80 5.34 -5.25
N SER A 118 -9.72 5.79 -4.39
CA SER A 118 -10.16 5.06 -3.19
C SER A 118 -9.13 4.87 -2.07
N ILE A 119 -7.96 5.52 -2.10
CA ILE A 119 -7.02 5.44 -0.96
C ILE A 119 -7.61 6.01 0.35
N ASN A 120 -8.51 6.99 0.24
CA ASN A 120 -9.30 7.50 1.38
C ASN A 120 -10.30 6.48 1.96
N LYS A 121 -10.51 5.32 1.34
CA LYS A 121 -11.44 4.28 1.82
C LYS A 121 -10.76 3.22 2.69
N LEU A 122 -9.45 3.30 2.91
CA LEU A 122 -8.69 2.34 3.72
C LEU A 122 -8.63 2.67 5.21
N SER A 123 -9.32 3.73 5.68
CA SER A 123 -9.52 3.98 7.11
C SER A 123 -10.83 3.33 7.59
N GLN A 124 -10.84 2.01 7.74
CA GLN A 124 -11.78 1.30 8.60
C GLN A 124 -11.04 0.21 9.36
#